data_AF-A0A967C5S2-F1
#
_entry.id   AF-A0A967C5S2-F1
#
_cell.length_a   1.000
_cell.length_b   1.000
_cell.length_c   1.000
_cell.angle_alpha   90.00
_cell.angle_beta   90.00
_cell.angle_gamma   90.00
#
_symmetry.space_group_name_H-M   'P 1'
#
loop_
_entity.id
_entity.type
_entity.pdbx_description
1 polymer ?
#
loop_
_entity_poly.entity_id
_entity_poly.type
_entity_poly.pdbx_seq_one_letter_code
_entity_poly.pdbx_strand_id
1 'polypeptide(L)'
;MPRFFALMIATSLTGLVPPSAASLAAASPWVADQGDGTYRNPVLHADYSDPDAIRVGDDYWMTASSFGHVPGLPILHSRDLVNWTLVNHALPMLVPVEHFATPRHGAGVWAPALRYHAGRFWIFYPDPDFGLYVITAEDPRGAWSAPHLLLAGRGLIDPCPFWDDDGRAWLIHGWAKSRSGINNRLTLHEISPDGARVLDEGRVVIDGDLLPGWTTVEGPKLYKRDGWYYVFAPAGGVGEGYQAVFRSREIGGPYENRIVLAQGGTPVNGPHQGAWVTTPSGQDWFFH
;
A
#
# COMPACT_ATOMS: atom_id res chain seq x y z
N MET A 1 -88.75 31.16 -20.62
CA MET A 1 -88.07 32.47 -20.48
C MET A 1 -87.81 32.70 -18.98
N PRO A 2 -86.65 33.21 -18.51
CA PRO A 2 -85.38 33.51 -19.17
C PRO A 2 -84.19 32.65 -18.67
N ARG A 3 -83.11 32.67 -19.45
CA ARG A 3 -81.80 32.06 -19.18
C ARG A 3 -80.99 32.97 -18.24
N PHE A 4 -80.37 32.42 -17.19
CA PHE A 4 -79.35 33.11 -16.42
C PHE A 4 -77.96 32.73 -16.95
N PHE A 5 -77.20 33.76 -17.36
CA PHE A 5 -75.78 33.69 -17.69
C PHE A 5 -74.97 33.66 -16.39
N ALA A 6 -74.07 32.69 -16.25
CA ALA A 6 -73.01 32.72 -15.25
C ALA A 6 -71.68 33.06 -15.94
N LEU A 7 -71.08 34.17 -15.52
CA LEU A 7 -69.79 34.69 -15.96
C LEU A 7 -68.66 33.82 -15.39
N MET A 8 -67.89 33.15 -16.25
CA MET A 8 -66.62 32.52 -15.86
C MET A 8 -65.51 33.57 -15.89
N ILE A 9 -64.92 33.85 -14.72
CA ILE A 9 -63.67 34.61 -14.59
C ILE A 9 -62.53 33.60 -14.72
N ALA A 10 -61.73 33.73 -15.78
CA ALA A 10 -60.51 32.95 -15.98
C ALA A 10 -59.36 33.63 -15.21
N THR A 11 -58.88 32.99 -14.15
CA THR A 11 -57.62 33.34 -13.49
C THR A 11 -56.50 32.52 -14.11
N SER A 12 -55.63 33.19 -14.86
CA SER A 12 -54.39 32.63 -15.41
C SER A 12 -53.38 32.39 -14.29
N LEU A 13 -53.23 31.14 -13.87
CA LEU A 13 -52.10 30.69 -13.05
C LEU A 13 -50.90 30.48 -13.97
N THR A 14 -49.96 31.42 -13.94
CA THR A 14 -48.62 31.25 -14.51
C THR A 14 -47.88 30.19 -13.70
N GLY A 15 -47.83 28.97 -14.24
CA GLY A 15 -47.04 27.88 -13.68
C GLY A 15 -45.56 28.23 -13.74
N LEU A 16 -44.95 28.52 -12.58
CA LEU A 16 -43.51 28.49 -12.41
C LEU A 16 -43.03 27.05 -12.63
N VAL A 17 -42.37 26.83 -13.76
CA VAL A 17 -41.61 25.60 -14.01
C VAL A 17 -40.48 25.59 -12.97
N PRO A 18 -40.40 24.59 -12.07
CA PRO A 18 -39.26 24.49 -11.18
C PRO A 18 -37.99 24.30 -12.02
N PRO A 19 -36.87 24.94 -11.67
CA PRO A 19 -35.62 24.73 -12.39
C PRO A 19 -35.32 23.22 -12.39
N SER A 20 -35.05 22.67 -13.57
CA SER A 20 -34.65 21.28 -13.73
C SER A 20 -33.53 20.97 -12.76
N ALA A 21 -33.63 19.86 -12.04
CA ALA A 21 -32.55 19.31 -11.25
C ALA A 21 -31.41 18.88 -12.19
N ALA A 22 -30.62 19.86 -12.66
CA ALA A 22 -29.26 19.61 -13.06
C ALA A 22 -28.57 19.10 -11.79
N SER A 23 -28.35 17.78 -11.76
CA SER A 23 -27.60 17.11 -10.72
C SER A 23 -26.28 17.86 -10.53
N LEU A 24 -26.17 18.58 -9.40
CA LEU A 24 -24.88 18.91 -8.83
C LEU A 24 -24.30 17.59 -8.30
N ALA A 25 -23.83 16.74 -9.20
CA ALA A 25 -22.78 15.80 -8.84
C ALA A 25 -21.62 16.69 -8.39
N ALA A 26 -21.44 16.82 -7.08
CA ALA A 26 -20.33 17.57 -6.53
C ALA A 26 -19.06 17.00 -7.18
N ALA A 27 -18.36 17.83 -7.96
CA ALA A 27 -17.10 17.43 -8.54
C ALA A 27 -16.20 16.96 -7.40
N SER A 28 -15.67 15.73 -7.49
CA SER A 28 -14.74 15.22 -6.49
C SER A 28 -13.66 16.27 -6.23
N PRO A 29 -13.31 16.55 -4.95
CA PRO A 29 -12.37 17.61 -4.61
C PRO A 29 -10.99 17.40 -5.25
N TRP A 30 -10.69 16.18 -5.67
CA TRP A 30 -9.53 15.81 -6.45
C TRP A 30 -9.88 14.76 -7.51
N VAL A 31 -9.37 14.96 -8.72
CA VAL A 31 -9.42 13.98 -9.82
C VAL A 31 -8.02 13.96 -10.43
N ALA A 32 -7.36 12.81 -10.39
CA ALA A 32 -6.00 12.65 -10.89
C ALA A 32 -5.94 12.50 -12.42
N ASP A 33 -6.93 11.81 -12.99
CA ASP A 33 -7.12 11.68 -14.44
C ASP A 33 -7.57 13.03 -15.04
N GLN A 34 -6.84 13.49 -16.06
CA GLN A 34 -7.14 14.76 -16.74
C GLN A 34 -8.06 14.58 -17.96
N GLY A 35 -8.43 13.34 -18.30
CA GLY A 35 -9.36 13.01 -19.39
C GLY A 35 -8.76 13.16 -20.80
N ASP A 36 -7.46 13.46 -20.90
CA ASP A 36 -6.72 13.68 -22.13
C ASP A 36 -5.56 12.68 -22.33
N GLY A 37 -5.56 11.60 -21.56
CA GLY A 37 -4.49 10.60 -21.54
C GLY A 37 -3.31 10.97 -20.63
N THR A 38 -3.42 12.06 -19.86
CA THR A 38 -2.44 12.45 -18.84
C THR A 38 -3.02 12.36 -17.43
N TYR A 39 -2.16 12.41 -16.42
CA TYR A 39 -2.53 12.41 -15.02
C TYR A 39 -1.75 13.45 -14.21
N ARG A 40 -2.24 13.78 -13.03
CA ARG A 40 -1.52 14.58 -12.03
C ARG A 40 -1.36 13.81 -10.72
N ASN A 41 -0.21 14.02 -10.08
CA ASN A 41 0.05 13.50 -8.75
C ASN A 41 -0.52 14.44 -7.67
N PRO A 42 -0.96 13.88 -6.51
CA PRO A 42 -1.03 12.44 -6.22
C PRO A 42 -2.18 11.73 -6.96
N VAL A 43 -1.95 10.51 -7.45
CA VAL A 43 -3.02 9.70 -8.08
C VAL A 43 -4.11 9.28 -7.09
N LEU A 44 -3.74 9.17 -5.82
CA LEU A 44 -4.63 8.97 -4.68
C LEU A 44 -4.46 10.13 -3.70
N HIS A 45 -5.38 11.10 -3.73
CA HIS A 45 -5.38 12.23 -2.80
C HIS A 45 -6.28 11.94 -1.58
N ALA A 46 -5.91 10.90 -0.84
CA ALA A 46 -6.60 10.41 0.34
C ALA A 46 -5.58 9.76 1.29
N ASP A 47 -6.03 9.36 2.48
CA ASP A 47 -5.16 8.72 3.49
C ASP A 47 -4.88 7.25 3.16
N TYR A 48 -3.97 7.04 2.20
CA TYR A 48 -3.40 5.75 1.83
C TYR A 48 -1.88 5.80 1.98
N SER A 49 -1.42 5.77 3.22
CA SER A 49 0.01 5.73 3.54
C SER A 49 0.63 4.37 3.19
N ASP A 50 1.92 4.39 2.86
CA ASP A 50 2.71 3.20 2.56
C ASP A 50 2.10 2.30 1.46
N PRO A 51 1.72 2.84 0.30
CA PRO A 51 1.05 2.06 -0.73
C PRO A 51 1.99 0.98 -1.27
N ASP A 52 1.52 -0.27 -1.29
CA ASP A 52 2.17 -1.35 -2.02
C ASP A 52 1.21 -1.92 -3.07
N ALA A 53 1.71 -2.07 -4.30
CA ALA A 53 0.92 -2.40 -5.46
C ALA A 53 1.57 -3.50 -6.30
N ILE A 54 0.74 -4.34 -6.91
CA ILE A 54 1.17 -5.41 -7.81
C ILE A 54 0.29 -5.46 -9.06
N ARG A 55 0.80 -6.10 -10.11
CA ARG A 55 0.03 -6.49 -11.29
C ARG A 55 -0.27 -7.99 -11.27
N VAL A 56 -1.51 -8.35 -11.59
CA VAL A 56 -1.93 -9.74 -11.85
C VAL A 56 -2.71 -9.75 -13.18
N GLY A 57 -2.08 -10.26 -14.24
CA GLY A 57 -2.64 -10.13 -15.59
C GLY A 57 -2.70 -8.68 -16.04
N ASP A 58 -3.89 -8.20 -16.38
CA ASP A 58 -4.16 -6.81 -16.79
C ASP A 58 -4.72 -5.94 -15.64
N ASP A 59 -4.84 -6.52 -14.45
CA ASP A 59 -5.40 -5.84 -13.27
C ASP A 59 -4.27 -5.47 -12.30
N TYR A 60 -4.40 -4.29 -11.70
CA TYR A 60 -3.52 -3.79 -10.66
C TYR A 60 -4.25 -3.77 -9.32
N TRP A 61 -3.50 -4.09 -8.28
CA TRP A 61 -4.02 -4.23 -6.92
C TRP A 61 -3.10 -3.47 -5.98
N MET A 62 -3.69 -2.74 -5.04
CA MET A 62 -2.95 -1.98 -4.04
C MET A 62 -3.52 -2.24 -2.65
N THR A 63 -2.64 -2.27 -1.67
CA THR A 63 -2.98 -2.13 -0.25
C THR A 63 -2.16 -0.99 0.36
N ALA A 64 -2.60 -0.52 1.53
CA ALA A 64 -1.96 0.56 2.26
C ALA A 64 -1.97 0.26 3.76
N SER A 65 -1.16 1.00 4.52
CA SER A 65 -1.26 1.06 5.98
C SER A 65 -2.67 1.47 6.42
N SER A 66 -3.09 0.99 7.60
CA SER A 66 -4.38 1.35 8.18
C SER A 66 -4.31 1.72 9.66
N PHE A 67 -3.17 1.46 10.31
CA PHE A 67 -2.93 1.71 11.73
C PHE A 67 -4.06 1.11 12.59
N GLY A 68 -4.70 1.96 13.39
CA GLY A 68 -5.81 1.59 14.28
C GLY A 68 -7.18 1.53 13.59
N HIS A 69 -7.27 1.81 12.29
CA HIS A 69 -8.54 1.85 11.56
C HIS A 69 -8.99 0.47 11.13
N VAL A 70 -10.26 0.16 11.41
CA VAL A 70 -10.92 -1.08 11.00
C VAL A 70 -12.23 -0.77 10.27
N PRO A 71 -12.57 -1.50 9.19
CA PRO A 71 -11.77 -2.57 8.60
C PRO A 71 -10.46 -2.04 7.99
N GLY A 72 -9.36 -2.77 8.21
CA GLY A 72 -7.99 -2.39 7.83
C GLY A 72 -7.53 -3.08 6.55
N LEU A 73 -6.30 -2.77 6.11
CA LEU A 73 -5.71 -3.26 4.85
C LEU A 73 -6.66 -3.07 3.66
N PRO A 74 -6.94 -1.80 3.27
CA PRO A 74 -7.82 -1.53 2.13
C PRO A 74 -7.27 -2.17 0.87
N ILE A 75 -8.16 -2.71 0.04
CA ILE A 75 -7.80 -3.30 -1.26
C ILE A 75 -8.37 -2.40 -2.35
N LEU A 76 -7.47 -1.79 -3.12
CA LEU A 76 -7.82 -0.97 -4.27
C LEU A 76 -7.53 -1.73 -5.56
N HIS A 77 -8.35 -1.50 -6.57
CA HIS A 77 -8.23 -2.09 -7.90
C HIS A 77 -8.12 -0.98 -8.95
N SER A 78 -7.26 -1.20 -9.96
CA SER A 78 -7.10 -0.34 -11.13
C SER A 78 -6.77 -1.17 -12.37
N ARG A 79 -6.97 -0.58 -13.56
CA ARG A 79 -6.51 -1.11 -14.85
C ARG A 79 -5.56 -0.18 -15.60
N ASP A 80 -5.32 1.01 -15.06
CA ASP A 80 -4.55 2.07 -15.73
C ASP A 80 -3.53 2.76 -14.81
N LEU A 81 -3.40 2.29 -13.55
CA LEU A 81 -2.49 2.83 -12.52
C LEU A 81 -2.86 4.23 -12.00
N VAL A 82 -3.89 4.87 -12.56
CA VAL A 82 -4.31 6.25 -12.23
C VAL A 82 -5.66 6.25 -11.52
N ASN A 83 -6.63 5.52 -12.07
CA ASN A 83 -7.99 5.42 -11.55
C ASN A 83 -8.10 4.19 -10.65
N TRP A 84 -8.28 4.43 -9.35
CA TRP A 84 -8.33 3.39 -8.32
C TRP A 84 -9.69 3.36 -7.65
N THR A 85 -10.22 2.15 -7.46
CA THR A 85 -11.47 1.90 -6.73
C THR A 85 -11.19 1.05 -5.50
N LEU A 86 -11.62 1.50 -4.32
CA LEU A 86 -11.66 0.67 -3.13
C LEU A 86 -12.70 -0.44 -3.33
N VAL A 87 -12.27 -1.70 -3.31
CA VAL A 87 -13.14 -2.85 -3.60
C VAL A 87 -13.29 -3.80 -2.41
N ASN A 88 -12.42 -3.72 -1.41
CA ASN A 88 -12.48 -4.57 -0.21
C ASN A 88 -11.60 -4.01 0.93
N HIS A 89 -11.69 -4.63 2.10
CA HIS A 89 -10.71 -4.52 3.17
C HIS A 89 -10.32 -5.93 3.64
N ALA A 90 -9.03 -6.23 3.66
CA ALA A 90 -8.56 -7.58 3.94
C ALA A 90 -8.61 -7.93 5.44
N LEU A 91 -8.66 -6.94 6.32
CA LEU A 91 -8.65 -7.15 7.77
C LEU A 91 -9.91 -6.58 8.43
N PRO A 92 -10.92 -7.41 8.73
CA PRO A 92 -12.16 -6.92 9.35
C PRO A 92 -11.95 -6.30 10.73
N MET A 93 -11.00 -6.82 11.52
CA MET A 93 -10.65 -6.33 12.86
C MET A 93 -9.16 -6.54 13.15
N LEU A 94 -8.59 -5.68 14.00
CA LEU A 94 -7.22 -5.83 14.50
C LEU A 94 -7.12 -6.98 15.50
N VAL A 95 -5.93 -7.58 15.58
CA VAL A 95 -5.58 -8.64 16.52
C VAL A 95 -4.30 -8.26 17.28
N PRO A 96 -4.17 -8.59 18.58
CA PRO A 96 -5.16 -9.25 19.45
C PRO A 96 -6.36 -8.36 19.80
N VAL A 97 -7.56 -8.94 19.80
CA VAL A 97 -8.83 -8.18 19.94
C VAL A 97 -8.90 -7.43 21.27
N GLU A 98 -8.49 -8.04 22.39
CA GLU A 98 -8.52 -7.38 23.69
C GLU A 98 -7.58 -6.17 23.76
N HIS A 99 -6.46 -6.23 23.04
CA HIS A 99 -5.51 -5.11 22.98
C HIS A 99 -6.13 -3.91 22.28
N PHE A 100 -6.81 -4.15 21.15
CA PHE A 100 -7.43 -3.12 20.30
C PHE A 100 -8.89 -2.79 20.66
N ALA A 101 -9.38 -3.28 21.80
CA ALA A 101 -10.69 -2.91 22.34
C ALA A 101 -10.77 -1.43 22.79
N THR A 102 -9.64 -0.72 22.85
CA THR A 102 -9.56 0.72 23.09
C THR A 102 -8.79 1.43 21.98
N PRO A 103 -9.12 2.70 21.66
CA PRO A 103 -8.39 3.46 20.64
C PRO A 103 -6.89 3.60 20.96
N ARG A 104 -6.04 3.31 19.97
CA ARG A 104 -4.57 3.39 20.08
C ARG A 104 -3.99 4.08 18.86
N HIS A 105 -3.67 5.36 19.00
CA HIS A 105 -3.10 6.17 17.92
C HIS A 105 -1.73 5.63 17.49
N GLY A 106 -1.53 5.42 16.18
CA GLY A 106 -0.27 4.97 15.60
C GLY A 106 0.11 3.51 15.90
N ALA A 107 -0.80 2.70 16.45
CA ALA A 107 -0.65 1.26 16.64
C ALA A 107 -1.38 0.46 15.54
N GLY A 108 -1.24 -0.86 15.53
CA GLY A 108 -1.91 -1.74 14.57
C GLY A 108 -1.10 -1.87 13.27
N VAL A 109 -1.80 -1.85 12.13
CA VAL A 109 -1.25 -2.22 10.82
C VAL A 109 -0.38 -1.09 10.25
N TRP A 110 0.94 -1.29 10.29
CA TRP A 110 1.93 -0.45 9.61
C TRP A 110 2.22 -0.98 8.18
N ALA A 111 3.24 -0.46 7.48
CA ALA A 111 3.47 -0.65 6.05
C ALA A 111 3.38 -2.12 5.60
N PRO A 112 2.36 -2.51 4.83
CA PRO A 112 2.18 -3.87 4.36
C PRO A 112 2.99 -4.15 3.08
N ALA A 113 3.16 -5.42 2.74
CA ALA A 113 3.51 -5.86 1.41
C ALA A 113 2.47 -6.80 0.81
N LEU A 114 2.04 -6.51 -0.42
CA LEU A 114 1.09 -7.30 -1.20
C LEU A 114 1.84 -8.09 -2.27
N ARG A 115 1.65 -9.40 -2.35
CA ARG A 115 2.24 -10.24 -3.40
C ARG A 115 1.21 -11.22 -3.96
N TYR A 116 1.42 -11.62 -5.21
CA TYR A 116 0.66 -12.72 -5.82
C TYR A 116 1.63 -13.87 -6.11
N HIS A 117 1.37 -15.03 -5.52
CA HIS A 117 2.21 -16.21 -5.68
C HIS A 117 1.34 -17.47 -5.60
N ALA A 118 1.63 -18.43 -6.47
CA ALA A 118 0.96 -19.73 -6.53
C ALA A 118 -0.58 -19.64 -6.55
N GLY A 119 -1.14 -18.72 -7.33
CA GLY A 119 -2.60 -18.58 -7.49
C GLY A 119 -3.29 -17.81 -6.36
N ARG A 120 -2.54 -17.18 -5.46
CA ARG A 120 -3.07 -16.56 -4.25
C ARG A 120 -2.45 -15.19 -4.00
N PHE A 121 -3.25 -14.29 -3.44
CA PHE A 121 -2.83 -13.00 -2.91
C PHE A 121 -2.38 -13.16 -1.46
N TRP A 122 -1.26 -12.53 -1.14
CA TRP A 122 -0.61 -12.56 0.17
C TRP A 122 -0.43 -11.13 0.63
N ILE A 123 -0.87 -10.82 1.85
CA ILE A 123 -0.48 -9.59 2.53
C ILE A 123 0.32 -9.97 3.76
N PHE A 124 1.56 -9.51 3.79
CA PHE A 124 2.39 -9.52 4.99
C PHE A 124 2.32 -8.12 5.57
N TYR A 125 1.99 -8.01 6.85
CA TYR A 125 1.90 -6.72 7.50
C TYR A 125 2.50 -6.76 8.91
N PRO A 126 3.11 -5.67 9.37
CA PRO A 126 3.60 -5.56 10.73
C PRO A 126 2.53 -4.99 11.65
N ASP A 127 2.55 -5.47 12.89
CA ASP A 127 2.20 -4.69 14.06
C ASP A 127 3.49 -4.47 14.85
N PRO A 128 3.99 -3.22 14.99
CA PRO A 128 5.28 -2.96 15.64
C PRO A 128 5.34 -3.41 17.11
N ASP A 129 4.21 -3.66 17.76
CA ASP A 129 4.16 -4.10 19.16
C ASP A 129 4.06 -5.64 19.29
N PHE A 130 3.57 -6.36 18.27
CA PHE A 130 3.34 -7.80 18.33
C PHE A 130 4.16 -8.64 17.35
N GLY A 131 4.46 -8.12 16.15
CA GLY A 131 5.28 -8.80 15.15
C GLY A 131 4.70 -8.76 13.74
N LEU A 132 5.13 -9.71 12.91
CA LEU A 132 4.78 -9.78 11.49
C LEU A 132 3.66 -10.81 11.28
N TYR A 133 2.57 -10.37 10.67
CA TYR A 133 1.40 -11.17 10.36
C TYR A 133 1.29 -11.45 8.86
N VAL A 134 0.61 -12.54 8.53
CA VAL A 134 0.27 -12.94 7.16
C VAL A 134 -1.22 -13.20 7.05
N ILE A 135 -1.83 -12.69 5.98
CA ILE A 135 -3.19 -13.04 5.53
C ILE A 135 -3.19 -13.33 4.03
N THR A 136 -4.15 -14.13 3.58
CA THR A 136 -4.21 -14.55 2.18
C THR A 136 -5.63 -14.64 1.64
N ALA A 137 -5.77 -14.53 0.31
CA ALA A 137 -7.03 -14.73 -0.40
C ALA A 137 -6.79 -15.25 -1.82
N GLU A 138 -7.71 -16.06 -2.36
CA GLU A 138 -7.69 -16.47 -3.77
C GLU A 138 -8.25 -15.36 -4.68
N ASP A 139 -9.29 -14.67 -4.22
CA ASP A 139 -9.83 -13.45 -4.82
C ASP A 139 -9.68 -12.28 -3.84
N PRO A 140 -8.96 -11.20 -4.18
CA PRO A 140 -8.75 -10.06 -3.29
C PRO A 140 -10.04 -9.28 -3.00
N ARG A 141 -11.10 -9.48 -3.80
CA ARG A 141 -12.46 -8.95 -3.52
C ARG A 141 -13.26 -9.82 -2.55
N GLY A 142 -12.80 -11.05 -2.30
CA GLY A 142 -13.46 -12.04 -1.47
C GLY A 142 -13.03 -11.99 -0.01
N ALA A 143 -13.22 -13.13 0.67
CA ALA A 143 -12.78 -13.30 2.05
C ALA A 143 -11.26 -13.54 2.12
N TRP A 144 -10.64 -12.91 3.12
CA TRP A 144 -9.25 -13.15 3.49
C TRP A 144 -9.17 -14.09 4.69
N SER A 145 -8.07 -14.83 4.79
CA SER A 145 -7.80 -15.70 5.93
C SER A 145 -7.70 -14.91 7.24
N ALA A 146 -7.88 -15.59 8.38
CA ALA A 146 -7.53 -14.99 9.66
C ALA A 146 -6.03 -14.62 9.70
N PRO A 147 -5.64 -13.57 10.44
CA PRO A 147 -4.25 -13.22 10.65
C PRO A 147 -3.45 -14.35 11.29
N HIS A 148 -2.34 -14.72 10.66
CA HIS A 148 -1.36 -15.65 11.20
C HIS A 148 -0.12 -14.87 11.67
N LEU A 149 0.24 -14.95 12.96
CA LEU A 149 1.47 -14.36 13.48
C LEU A 149 2.66 -15.22 13.05
N LEU A 150 3.36 -14.77 12.00
CA LEU A 150 4.49 -15.48 11.42
C LEU A 150 5.77 -15.32 12.26
N LEU A 151 6.04 -14.08 12.69
CA LEU A 151 7.23 -13.76 13.49
C LEU A 151 6.82 -12.83 14.62
N ALA A 152 6.79 -13.35 15.85
CA ALA A 152 6.53 -12.56 17.04
C ALA A 152 7.76 -11.70 17.39
N GLY A 153 7.54 -10.46 17.78
CA GLY A 153 8.62 -9.59 18.23
C GLY A 153 8.24 -8.12 18.21
N ARG A 154 9.03 -7.31 18.90
CA ARG A 154 8.78 -5.89 19.05
C ARG A 154 9.69 -5.07 18.15
N GLY A 155 9.10 -4.15 17.38
CA GLY A 155 9.77 -3.26 16.45
C GLY A 155 10.11 -3.89 15.10
N LEU A 156 9.57 -5.05 14.77
CA LEU A 156 9.61 -5.64 13.43
C LEU A 156 8.64 -4.86 12.54
N ILE A 157 9.13 -4.27 11.45
CA ILE A 157 8.31 -3.45 10.54
C ILE A 157 8.59 -3.75 9.07
N ASP A 158 7.70 -3.30 8.21
CA ASP A 158 7.82 -3.30 6.76
C ASP A 158 8.21 -4.65 6.14
N PRO A 159 7.50 -5.75 6.46
CA PRO A 159 7.78 -7.06 5.91
C PRO A 159 7.51 -7.10 4.41
N CYS A 160 8.40 -7.75 3.66
CA CYS A 160 8.18 -8.10 2.26
C CYS A 160 8.56 -9.56 2.02
N PRO A 161 7.60 -10.43 1.66
CA PRO A 161 7.91 -11.79 1.26
C PRO A 161 8.46 -11.82 -0.17
N PHE A 162 9.24 -12.85 -0.48
CA PHE A 162 9.78 -13.10 -1.80
C PHE A 162 9.90 -14.62 -2.01
N TRP A 163 9.32 -15.11 -3.10
CA TRP A 163 9.48 -16.50 -3.53
C TRP A 163 10.47 -16.54 -4.68
N ASP A 164 11.51 -17.35 -4.53
CA ASP A 164 12.59 -17.44 -5.49
C ASP A 164 12.36 -18.58 -6.49
N ASP A 165 13.08 -18.53 -7.61
CA ASP A 165 12.98 -19.51 -8.70
C ASP A 165 13.49 -20.91 -8.30
N ASP A 166 14.28 -21.00 -7.22
CA ASP A 166 14.77 -22.27 -6.66
C ASP A 166 13.76 -22.96 -5.72
N GLY A 167 12.58 -22.38 -5.55
CA GLY A 167 11.50 -22.90 -4.70
C GLY A 167 11.62 -22.52 -3.23
N ARG A 168 12.65 -21.76 -2.84
CA ARG A 168 12.77 -21.19 -1.49
C ARG A 168 11.96 -19.91 -1.38
N ALA A 169 11.63 -19.56 -0.15
CA ALA A 169 10.94 -18.32 0.17
C ALA A 169 11.69 -17.54 1.24
N TRP A 170 11.57 -16.23 1.17
CA TRP A 170 12.33 -15.29 1.97
C TRP A 170 11.43 -14.18 2.49
N LEU A 171 11.82 -13.60 3.62
CA LEU A 171 11.16 -12.46 4.23
C LEU A 171 12.22 -11.42 4.56
N ILE A 172 12.12 -10.22 3.99
CA ILE A 172 12.93 -9.08 4.40
C ILE A 172 12.07 -8.12 5.22
N HIS A 173 12.63 -7.51 6.26
CA HIS A 173 11.92 -6.53 7.08
C HIS A 173 12.88 -5.46 7.63
N GLY A 174 12.32 -4.33 8.06
CA GLY A 174 13.02 -3.25 8.75
C GLY A 174 12.82 -3.28 10.28
N TRP A 175 13.35 -2.26 10.95
CA TRP A 175 13.26 -2.12 12.40
C TRP A 175 12.80 -0.72 12.84
N ALA A 176 11.85 -0.68 13.78
CA ALA A 176 11.34 0.55 14.37
C ALA A 176 12.10 0.92 15.66
N LYS A 177 12.91 1.99 15.61
CA LYS A 177 13.68 2.49 16.76
C LYS A 177 12.84 2.77 17.98
N SER A 178 11.61 3.25 17.79
CA SER A 178 10.66 3.56 18.86
C SER A 178 10.25 2.34 19.69
N ARG A 179 10.45 1.11 19.17
CA ARG A 179 9.99 -0.15 19.79
C ARG A 179 11.16 -1.06 20.15
N SER A 180 12.07 -1.30 19.20
CA SER A 180 13.23 -2.19 19.37
C SER A 180 14.52 -1.46 19.80
N GLY A 181 14.58 -0.13 19.64
CA GLY A 181 15.83 0.63 19.73
C GLY A 181 16.72 0.53 18.49
N ILE A 182 16.33 -0.25 17.48
CA ILE A 182 17.06 -0.48 16.22
C ILE A 182 16.32 0.22 15.07
N ASN A 183 17.05 0.86 14.17
CA ASN A 183 16.58 1.29 12.85
C ASN A 183 17.73 1.19 11.84
N ASN A 184 17.50 1.66 10.61
CA ASN A 184 18.55 1.80 9.59
C ASN A 184 19.15 0.46 9.15
N ARG A 185 18.43 -0.65 9.34
CA ARG A 185 18.89 -2.01 9.06
C ARG A 185 17.77 -2.83 8.48
N LEU A 186 18.11 -3.69 7.52
CA LEU A 186 17.18 -4.63 6.91
C LEU A 186 17.66 -6.07 7.18
N THR A 187 16.75 -6.88 7.72
CA THR A 187 17.02 -8.26 8.11
C THR A 187 16.28 -9.21 7.18
N LEU A 188 16.98 -10.21 6.67
CA LEU A 188 16.47 -11.26 5.80
C LEU A 188 16.36 -12.57 6.57
N HIS A 189 15.23 -13.23 6.42
CA HIS A 189 14.96 -14.58 6.92
C HIS A 189 14.62 -15.50 5.76
N GLU A 190 14.99 -16.77 5.86
CA GLU A 190 14.33 -17.84 5.12
C GLU A 190 12.98 -18.18 5.77
N ILE A 191 11.94 -18.33 4.96
CA ILE A 191 10.61 -18.75 5.41
C ILE A 191 10.18 -20.00 4.63
N SER A 192 9.29 -20.77 5.23
CA SER A 192 8.60 -21.86 4.52
C SER A 192 7.81 -21.29 3.32
N PRO A 193 7.80 -21.97 2.15
CA PRO A 193 7.13 -21.47 0.95
C PRO A 193 5.61 -21.24 1.09
N ASP A 194 4.98 -21.89 2.08
CA ASP A 194 3.58 -21.68 2.44
C ASP A 194 3.35 -20.47 3.36
N GLY A 195 4.41 -19.73 3.71
CA GLY A 195 4.35 -18.54 4.57
C GLY A 195 3.99 -18.84 6.03
N ALA A 196 4.08 -20.09 6.48
CA ALA A 196 3.60 -20.48 7.82
C ALA A 196 4.66 -20.32 8.92
N ARG A 197 5.95 -20.41 8.58
CA ARG A 197 7.06 -20.46 9.54
C ARG A 197 8.29 -19.71 9.02
N VAL A 198 8.97 -19.02 9.94
CA VAL A 198 10.36 -18.58 9.79
C VAL A 198 11.30 -19.76 10.08
N LEU A 199 12.35 -19.93 9.28
CA LEU A 199 13.21 -21.12 9.29
C LEU A 199 14.62 -20.84 9.85
N ASP A 200 14.92 -19.59 10.19
CA ASP A 200 16.22 -19.16 10.72
C ASP A 200 16.08 -18.03 11.75
N GLU A 201 17.22 -17.61 12.30
CA GLU A 201 17.31 -16.47 13.24
C GLU A 201 17.38 -15.10 12.53
N GLY A 202 17.45 -15.10 11.20
CA GLY A 202 17.65 -13.91 10.38
C GLY A 202 19.10 -13.43 10.30
N ARG A 203 19.37 -12.65 9.24
CA ARG A 203 20.65 -11.96 9.03
C ARG A 203 20.44 -10.54 8.55
N VAL A 204 21.21 -9.59 9.08
CA VAL A 204 21.25 -8.23 8.53
C VAL A 204 21.95 -8.27 7.18
N VAL A 205 21.23 -7.96 6.11
CA VAL A 205 21.77 -7.96 4.72
C VAL A 205 22.10 -6.56 4.22
N ILE A 206 21.48 -5.54 4.81
CA ILE A 206 21.75 -4.12 4.54
C ILE A 206 21.83 -3.42 5.90
N ASP A 207 23.00 -2.86 6.21
CA ASP A 207 23.25 -2.02 7.38
C ASP A 207 23.54 -0.60 6.93
N GLY A 208 22.54 0.27 7.04
CA GLY A 208 22.63 1.68 6.68
C GLY A 208 23.62 2.44 7.57
N ASP A 209 23.95 1.96 8.77
CA ASP A 209 24.94 2.61 9.64
C ASP A 209 26.35 2.56 9.05
N LEU A 210 26.60 1.62 8.12
CA LEU A 210 27.87 1.49 7.40
C LEU A 210 27.93 2.40 6.16
N LEU A 211 26.84 3.11 5.82
CA LEU A 211 26.76 3.98 4.66
C LEU A 211 26.82 5.46 5.11
N PRO A 212 27.85 6.23 4.71
CA PRO A 212 28.01 7.62 5.17
C PRO A 212 26.80 8.50 4.85
N GLY A 213 26.18 9.08 5.89
CA GLY A 213 25.04 10.00 5.77
C GLY A 213 23.67 9.30 5.63
N TRP A 214 23.62 7.98 5.66
CA TRP A 214 22.36 7.23 5.57
C TRP A 214 21.71 7.11 6.94
N THR A 215 20.39 7.32 6.97
CA THR A 215 19.59 7.17 8.18
C THR A 215 18.25 6.55 7.81
N THR A 216 17.65 5.81 8.74
CA THR A 216 16.28 5.30 8.60
C THR A 216 16.06 4.52 7.31
N VAL A 217 17.01 3.68 6.89
CA VAL A 217 16.75 2.64 5.88
C VAL A 217 15.67 1.70 6.41
N GLU A 218 14.51 1.69 5.75
CA GLU A 218 13.33 0.89 6.09
C GLU A 218 12.54 0.56 4.80
N GLY A 219 11.29 0.10 4.92
CA GLY A 219 10.40 -0.10 3.77
C GLY A 219 10.89 -1.06 2.68
N PRO A 220 11.58 -2.17 2.98
CA PRO A 220 12.18 -2.99 1.94
C PRO A 220 11.10 -3.65 1.06
N LYS A 221 11.20 -3.45 -0.25
CA LYS A 221 10.50 -4.24 -1.26
C LYS A 221 11.52 -5.02 -2.08
N LEU A 222 11.46 -6.34 -1.97
CA LEU A 222 12.39 -7.25 -2.64
C LEU A 222 11.82 -7.73 -3.98
N TYR A 223 12.66 -7.66 -5.02
CA TYR A 223 12.36 -8.08 -6.38
C TYR A 223 13.54 -8.86 -6.97
N LYS A 224 13.28 -9.61 -8.04
CA LYS A 224 14.32 -10.23 -8.86
C LYS A 224 14.10 -9.89 -10.33
N ARG A 225 15.14 -9.42 -11.03
CA ARG A 225 15.11 -9.12 -12.46
C ARG A 225 16.49 -9.33 -13.08
N ASP A 226 16.55 -9.97 -14.24
CA ASP A 226 17.79 -10.18 -15.02
C ASP A 226 18.95 -10.80 -14.19
N GLY A 227 18.60 -11.74 -13.31
CA GLY A 227 19.52 -12.44 -12.41
C GLY A 227 20.09 -11.58 -11.28
N TRP A 228 19.45 -10.45 -10.96
CA TRP A 228 19.77 -9.61 -9.81
C TRP A 228 18.61 -9.61 -8.82
N TYR A 229 18.94 -9.63 -7.53
CA TYR A 229 18.03 -9.26 -6.46
C TYR A 229 18.09 -7.75 -6.27
N TYR A 230 16.94 -7.11 -6.15
CA TYR A 230 16.81 -5.68 -5.88
C TYR A 230 16.01 -5.48 -4.60
N VAL A 231 16.55 -4.70 -3.66
CA VAL A 231 15.80 -4.21 -2.50
C VAL A 231 15.59 -2.71 -2.69
N PHE A 232 14.34 -2.33 -2.92
CA PHE A 232 13.92 -0.94 -2.89
C PHE A 232 13.64 -0.61 -1.43
N ALA A 233 14.37 0.33 -0.85
CA ALA A 233 14.21 0.72 0.54
C ALA A 233 14.38 2.24 0.66
N PRO A 234 13.35 3.00 1.03
CA PRO A 234 13.51 4.42 1.33
C PRO A 234 14.45 4.63 2.53
N ALA A 235 15.04 5.82 2.59
CA ALA A 235 15.87 6.28 3.70
C ALA A 235 15.64 7.78 3.94
N GLY A 236 16.07 8.29 5.10
CA GLY A 236 15.88 9.69 5.52
C GLY A 236 14.54 9.97 6.22
N GLY A 237 13.63 8.99 6.29
CA GLY A 237 12.31 9.13 6.92
C GLY A 237 11.26 9.81 6.04
N VAL A 238 10.07 10.05 6.59
CA VAL A 238 8.84 10.40 5.84
C VAL A 238 8.81 11.84 5.29
N GLY A 239 9.65 12.74 5.80
CA GLY A 239 9.62 14.18 5.43
C GLY A 239 10.50 14.50 4.22
N GLU A 240 11.81 14.44 4.42
CA GLU A 240 12.84 14.77 3.42
C GLU A 240 13.54 13.50 2.88
N GLY A 241 12.82 12.37 2.90
CA GLY A 241 13.33 11.08 2.51
C GLY A 241 13.73 10.97 1.05
N TYR A 242 14.39 9.86 0.73
CA TYR A 242 14.80 9.49 -0.61
C TYR A 242 14.62 7.99 -0.83
N GLN A 243 14.36 7.59 -2.06
CA GLN A 243 14.29 6.18 -2.44
C GLN A 243 15.70 5.69 -2.76
N ALA A 244 16.17 4.70 -2.00
CA ALA A 244 17.34 3.93 -2.36
C ALA A 244 16.95 2.59 -3.01
N VAL A 245 17.82 2.12 -3.88
CA VAL A 245 17.79 0.77 -4.43
C VAL A 245 19.13 0.13 -4.18
N PHE A 246 19.06 -1.05 -3.59
CA PHE A 246 20.16 -1.95 -3.35
C PHE A 246 20.05 -3.11 -4.34
N ARG A 247 21.17 -3.60 -4.89
CA ARG A 247 21.14 -4.83 -5.69
C ARG A 247 22.32 -5.76 -5.44
N SER A 248 22.09 -7.05 -5.63
CA SER A 248 23.12 -8.09 -5.55
C SER A 248 22.82 -9.26 -6.47
N ARG A 249 23.84 -10.04 -6.82
CA ARG A 249 23.67 -11.33 -7.52
C ARG A 249 23.28 -12.46 -6.55
N GLU A 250 23.46 -12.24 -5.25
CA GLU A 250 23.15 -13.19 -4.20
C GLU A 250 22.11 -12.57 -3.26
N ILE A 251 21.07 -13.32 -2.88
CA ILE A 251 20.00 -12.79 -2.03
C ILE A 251 20.52 -12.33 -0.65
N GLY A 252 21.63 -12.90 -0.21
CA GLY A 252 22.32 -12.52 1.03
C GLY A 252 23.20 -11.28 0.93
N GLY A 253 23.33 -10.69 -0.25
CA GLY A 253 24.32 -9.65 -0.51
C GLY A 253 25.73 -10.20 -0.71
N PRO A 254 26.77 -9.35 -0.64
CA PRO A 254 26.67 -7.92 -0.33
C PRO A 254 25.88 -7.17 -1.40
N TYR A 255 25.17 -6.13 -0.99
CA TYR A 255 24.38 -5.28 -1.87
C TYR A 255 25.15 -4.01 -2.21
N GLU A 256 25.21 -3.65 -3.50
CA GLU A 256 25.58 -2.30 -3.92
C GLU A 256 24.36 -1.39 -3.93
N ASN A 257 24.52 -0.10 -3.64
CA ASN A 257 23.42 0.82 -3.40
C ASN A 257 23.45 2.06 -4.31
N ARG A 258 22.27 2.64 -4.56
CA ARG A 258 22.09 3.91 -5.27
C ARG A 258 20.84 4.63 -4.76
N ILE A 259 20.93 5.95 -4.59
CA ILE A 259 19.74 6.82 -4.45
C ILE A 259 19.15 7.03 -5.85
N VAL A 260 17.90 6.60 -6.06
CA VAL A 260 17.24 6.61 -7.37
C VAL A 260 16.15 7.68 -7.49
N LEU A 261 15.61 8.15 -6.36
CA LEU A 261 14.62 9.24 -6.32
C LEU A 261 14.82 10.04 -5.05
N ALA A 262 14.66 11.36 -5.13
CA ALA A 262 14.71 12.29 -4.00
C ALA A 262 13.67 13.39 -4.23
N GLN A 263 13.29 14.11 -3.16
CA GLN A 263 12.28 15.16 -3.21
C GLN A 263 12.56 16.22 -4.31
N GLY A 264 13.81 16.68 -4.41
CA GLY A 264 14.17 17.75 -5.35
C GLY A 264 13.44 19.05 -5.04
N GLY A 265 12.83 19.69 -6.05
CA GLY A 265 12.13 20.97 -5.91
C GLY A 265 10.61 20.87 -5.76
N THR A 266 10.06 19.67 -5.54
CA THR A 266 8.61 19.48 -5.42
C THR A 266 8.08 19.91 -4.04
N PRO A 267 6.85 20.45 -3.95
CA PRO A 267 6.19 20.68 -2.66
C PRO A 267 5.66 19.39 -2.00
N VAL A 268 5.69 18.26 -2.71
CA VAL A 268 5.38 16.94 -2.13
C VAL A 268 6.54 16.50 -1.25
N ASN A 269 6.27 15.78 -0.15
CA ASN A 269 7.31 15.19 0.69
C ASN A 269 8.24 14.27 -0.12
N GLY A 270 9.42 14.00 0.41
CA GLY A 270 10.34 13.03 -0.17
C GLY A 270 9.70 11.64 -0.32
N PRO A 271 10.11 10.85 -1.33
CA PRO A 271 9.55 9.53 -1.55
C PRO A 271 9.78 8.62 -0.33
N HIS A 272 8.73 7.92 0.08
CA HIS A 272 8.78 7.00 1.22
C HIS A 272 7.79 5.87 1.01
N GLN A 273 8.22 4.65 1.33
CA GLN A 273 7.59 3.38 0.91
C GLN A 273 7.29 3.37 -0.60
N GLY A 274 6.53 2.38 -1.06
CA GLY A 274 6.12 2.34 -2.45
C GLY A 274 6.17 0.97 -3.10
N ALA A 275 5.89 0.99 -4.40
CA ALA A 275 5.82 -0.21 -5.21
C ALA A 275 6.34 0.04 -6.61
N TRP A 276 7.15 -0.89 -7.09
CA TRP A 276 7.55 -0.93 -8.49
C TRP A 276 6.65 -1.90 -9.25
N VAL A 277 5.99 -1.40 -10.28
CA VAL A 277 5.01 -2.15 -11.07
C VAL A 277 5.34 -2.00 -12.55
N THR A 278 5.18 -3.09 -13.32
CA THR A 278 5.32 -3.06 -14.77
C THR A 278 3.95 -3.13 -15.45
N THR A 279 3.79 -2.41 -16.55
CA THR A 279 2.62 -2.55 -17.42
C THR A 279 2.70 -3.81 -18.30
N PRO A 280 1.59 -4.28 -18.90
CA PRO A 280 1.63 -5.33 -19.92
C PRO A 280 2.54 -4.98 -21.12
N SER A 281 2.71 -3.69 -21.43
CA SER A 281 3.61 -3.21 -22.48
C SER A 281 5.08 -3.13 -22.03
N GLY A 282 5.40 -3.44 -20.77
CA GLY A 282 6.76 -3.45 -20.23
C GLY A 282 7.26 -2.09 -19.74
N GLN A 283 6.38 -1.11 -19.55
CA GLN A 283 6.75 0.19 -18.94
C GLN A 283 6.84 0.05 -17.42
N ASP A 284 7.83 0.70 -16.82
CA ASP A 284 8.05 0.71 -15.37
C ASP A 284 7.37 1.91 -14.71
N TRP A 285 6.65 1.69 -13.62
CA TRP A 285 6.02 2.69 -12.77
C TRP A 285 6.47 2.51 -11.32
N PHE A 286 6.61 3.61 -10.58
CA PHE A 286 6.92 3.58 -9.15
C PHE A 286 5.91 4.44 -8.37
N PHE A 287 5.22 3.82 -7.43
CA PHE A 287 4.34 4.48 -6.45
C PHE A 287 5.15 4.84 -5.21
N HIS A 288 4.84 5.97 -4.57
CA HIS A 288 5.38 6.42 -3.30
C HIS A 288 4.46 7.47 -2.66
#